data_AF-A0AAV9C4L5-F1
#
_entry.id   AF-A0AAV9C4L5-F1
#
_cell.length_a   1.000
_cell.length_b   1.000
_cell.length_c   1.000
_cell.angle_alpha   90.00
_cell.angle_beta   90.00
_cell.angle_gamma   90.00
#
_symmetry.space_group_name_H-M   'P 1'
#
loop_
_entity.id
_entity.type
_entity.pdbx_description
1 polymer ?
#
loop_
_entity_poly.entity_id
_entity_poly.type
_entity_poly.pdbx_seq_one_letter_code
_entity_poly.pdbx_strand_id
1 'polypeptide(L)'
;MWPPWGRRRSSASTRRVPPPSPPNPSFSFSTFKDIEALLADDQPRKPLLHRLRSSASTPSSPRSLLRRLSAPPDFHLPPSPSPSDKRIVVYFTSLRVVRKTFEDCRTVRSILRGFRLSIDERDLSMDSGFLKELQSTLGGGGKSAVLSLPRVFIGGRYVGGAEEIRQMHEAGELKKVVEGVAPEVAGTCGVCGGFRFILCGKCDGSHKCYSDKGRGFRSCTACNENGLIRCPDCSPPILTV
;
A
#
# COMPACT_ATOMS: atom_id res chain seq x y z
N MET A 1 4.21 62.86 12.59
CA MET A 1 4.46 63.76 11.45
C MET A 1 4.51 62.91 10.18
N TRP A 2 3.53 63.07 9.30
CA TRP A 2 3.47 62.42 7.98
C TRP A 2 3.43 63.54 6.93
N PRO A 3 4.25 63.51 5.84
CA PRO A 3 4.09 64.45 4.75
C PRO A 3 3.05 63.98 3.70
N PRO A 4 2.46 64.91 2.93
CA PRO A 4 1.18 64.71 2.24
C PRO A 4 1.32 64.24 0.78
N TRP A 5 0.28 63.56 0.31
CA TRP A 5 0.13 63.10 -1.07
C TRP A 5 0.13 64.25 -2.07
N GLY A 6 1.14 64.26 -2.95
CA GLY A 6 1.31 65.17 -4.07
C GLY A 6 0.81 64.57 -5.39
N ARG A 7 -0.05 65.35 -6.06
CA ARG A 7 -0.78 65.17 -7.32
C ARG A 7 -0.08 64.39 -8.46
N ARG A 8 -0.93 63.66 -9.18
CA ARG A 8 -0.75 63.18 -10.57
C ARG A 8 -0.23 64.29 -11.50
N ARG A 9 0.77 63.97 -12.32
CA ARG A 9 0.97 64.57 -13.65
C ARG A 9 0.93 63.45 -14.69
N SER A 10 0.17 63.72 -15.73
CA SER A 10 -0.04 62.86 -16.89
C SER A 10 1.06 63.08 -17.94
N SER A 11 1.18 62.06 -18.80
CA SER A 11 1.75 62.03 -20.16
C SER A 11 3.26 62.17 -20.35
N ALA A 12 3.90 61.04 -20.67
CA ALA A 12 4.71 60.91 -21.88
C ALA A 12 4.66 59.43 -22.33
N SER A 13 4.11 59.21 -23.53
CA SER A 13 4.07 57.91 -24.21
C SER A 13 5.47 57.56 -24.69
N THR A 14 6.08 56.54 -24.11
CA THR A 14 7.27 55.90 -24.68
C THR A 14 6.94 54.42 -24.77
N ARG A 15 6.79 53.91 -26.00
CA ARG A 15 6.68 52.47 -26.28
C ARG A 15 7.94 51.79 -25.73
N ARG A 16 7.81 51.11 -24.60
CA ARG A 16 8.82 50.16 -24.11
C ARG A 16 8.58 48.83 -24.82
N VAL A 17 9.57 48.43 -25.62
CA VAL A 17 9.68 47.07 -26.16
C VAL A 17 9.95 46.12 -24.99
N PRO A 18 9.21 45.01 -24.84
CA PRO A 18 9.49 44.03 -23.79
C PRO A 18 10.82 43.28 -24.09
N PRO A 19 11.63 42.96 -23.06
CA PRO A 19 12.82 42.13 -23.25
C PRO A 19 12.42 40.70 -23.65
N PRO A 20 13.26 39.99 -24.43
CA PRO A 20 12.96 38.62 -24.85
C PRO A 20 12.92 37.68 -23.63
N SER A 21 11.89 36.83 -23.60
CA SER A 21 11.74 35.75 -22.62
C SER A 21 12.89 34.74 -22.72
N PRO A 22 13.40 34.21 -21.59
CA PRO A 22 14.44 33.18 -21.62
C PRO A 22 13.90 31.89 -22.26
N PRO A 23 14.74 31.12 -22.97
CA PRO A 23 14.31 29.88 -23.59
C PRO A 23 13.93 28.84 -22.53
N ASN A 24 12.81 28.15 -22.75
CA ASN A 24 12.37 27.02 -21.95
C ASN A 24 13.51 25.97 -21.88
N PRO A 25 13.91 25.50 -20.70
CA PRO A 25 14.78 24.33 -20.64
C PRO A 25 13.97 23.12 -21.10
N SER A 26 14.30 22.58 -22.27
CA SER A 26 13.87 21.24 -22.64
C SER A 26 14.54 20.27 -21.67
N PHE A 27 13.79 19.84 -20.67
CA PHE A 27 14.18 18.72 -19.84
C PHE A 27 14.07 17.43 -20.67
N SER A 28 15.14 17.14 -21.42
CA SER A 28 15.34 15.82 -22.04
C SER A 28 15.83 14.85 -20.97
N PHE A 29 14.92 14.26 -20.20
CA PHE A 29 15.20 13.06 -19.42
C PHE A 29 15.14 11.85 -20.36
N SER A 30 16.26 11.15 -20.53
CA SER A 30 16.37 9.96 -21.39
C SER A 30 15.73 8.69 -20.78
N THR A 31 14.75 8.83 -19.89
CA THR A 31 14.17 7.70 -19.13
C THR A 31 12.65 7.59 -19.27
N PHE A 32 12.03 8.35 -20.17
CA PHE A 32 10.59 8.35 -20.37
C PHE A 32 10.28 8.22 -21.87
N LYS A 33 10.39 7.00 -22.41
CA LYS A 33 9.97 6.69 -23.79
C LYS A 33 8.62 5.99 -23.90
N ASP A 34 7.89 5.82 -22.79
CA ASP A 34 6.70 4.97 -22.78
C ASP A 34 5.39 5.69 -22.39
N ILE A 35 5.33 7.03 -22.37
CA ILE A 35 4.05 7.74 -22.17
C ILE A 35 3.20 7.73 -23.43
N GLU A 36 3.80 7.89 -24.62
CA GLU A 36 3.04 7.89 -25.88
C GLU A 36 2.38 6.53 -26.18
N ALA A 37 2.91 5.43 -25.63
CA ALA A 37 2.28 4.11 -25.72
C ALA A 37 1.02 3.97 -24.85
N LEU A 38 0.83 4.83 -23.84
CA LEU A 38 -0.33 4.82 -22.95
C LEU A 38 -1.51 5.68 -23.47
N LEU A 39 -1.31 6.46 -24.54
CA LEU A 39 -2.33 7.33 -25.12
C LEU A 39 -2.91 6.81 -26.44
N ALA A 40 -2.51 5.61 -26.88
CA ALA A 40 -2.98 4.99 -28.11
C ALA A 40 -3.80 3.72 -27.84
N ASP A 41 -4.89 3.82 -27.06
CA ASP A 41 -5.98 2.85 -27.16
C ASP A 41 -7.30 3.51 -26.75
N ASP A 42 -7.92 4.21 -27.69
CA ASP A 42 -9.35 4.54 -27.61
C ASP A 42 -9.99 4.30 -28.98
N GLN A 43 -10.53 3.08 -29.15
CA GLN A 43 -11.48 2.76 -30.21
C GLN A 43 -12.52 1.77 -29.67
N PRO A 44 -13.82 2.14 -29.62
CA PRO A 44 -14.87 1.29 -29.10
C PRO A 44 -15.22 0.17 -30.08
N ARG A 45 -15.00 -1.10 -29.69
CA ARG A 45 -15.43 -2.27 -30.45
C ARG A 45 -16.95 -2.50 -30.28
N LYS A 46 -17.67 -2.55 -31.42
CA LYS A 46 -19.11 -2.81 -31.55
C LYS A 46 -19.48 -4.27 -31.16
N PRO A 47 -20.72 -4.54 -30.73
CA PRO A 47 -21.15 -5.89 -30.36
C PRO A 47 -21.52 -6.73 -31.60
N LEU A 48 -21.01 -7.97 -31.67
CA LEU A 48 -21.46 -8.97 -32.64
C LEU A 48 -22.46 -9.90 -31.96
N LEU A 49 -23.72 -9.82 -32.40
CA LEU A 49 -24.77 -10.80 -32.09
C LEU A 49 -24.61 -12.00 -33.03
N HIS A 50 -24.21 -13.16 -32.50
CA HIS A 50 -24.32 -14.43 -33.23
C HIS A 50 -25.44 -15.31 -32.64
N ARG A 51 -26.55 -15.26 -33.40
CA ARG A 51 -27.65 -16.21 -33.59
C ARG A 51 -27.59 -17.54 -32.83
N LEU A 52 -28.56 -17.72 -31.92
CA LEU A 52 -28.96 -19.01 -31.35
C LEU A 52 -29.55 -19.91 -32.45
N ARG A 53 -29.13 -21.18 -32.51
CA ARG A 53 -29.89 -22.25 -33.19
C ARG A 53 -30.14 -23.36 -32.19
N SER A 54 -31.39 -23.47 -31.78
CA SER A 54 -31.93 -24.57 -30.98
C SER A 54 -32.05 -25.82 -31.85
N SER A 55 -31.54 -26.95 -31.36
CA SER A 55 -31.98 -28.28 -31.79
C SER A 55 -32.13 -29.14 -30.53
N ALA A 56 -33.34 -29.63 -30.32
CA ALA A 56 -33.71 -30.52 -29.23
C ALA A 56 -33.34 -31.98 -29.57
N SER A 57 -32.89 -32.72 -28.56
CA SER A 57 -33.11 -34.18 -28.46
C SER A 57 -33.00 -34.61 -27.00
N THR A 58 -33.96 -35.43 -26.59
CA THR A 58 -34.18 -35.98 -25.24
C THR A 58 -33.49 -37.36 -25.10
N PRO A 59 -33.69 -38.15 -24.03
CA PRO A 59 -32.62 -38.48 -23.09
C PRO A 59 -32.19 -39.96 -23.18
N SER A 60 -31.00 -40.28 -22.68
CA SER A 60 -30.67 -41.68 -22.35
C SER A 60 -29.70 -41.76 -21.17
N SER A 61 -30.23 -42.31 -20.08
CA SER A 61 -29.49 -42.87 -18.94
C SER A 61 -28.68 -44.08 -19.42
N PRO A 62 -27.48 -44.34 -18.85
CA PRO A 62 -27.46 -45.43 -17.88
C PRO A 62 -26.48 -45.26 -16.69
N ARG A 63 -26.98 -45.72 -15.53
CA ARG A 63 -26.33 -46.59 -14.54
C ARG A 63 -24.98 -46.17 -13.91
N SER A 64 -25.12 -45.68 -12.68
CA SER A 64 -24.50 -46.23 -11.46
C SER A 64 -23.14 -46.92 -11.58
N LEU A 65 -22.08 -46.20 -11.22
CA LEU A 65 -20.92 -46.76 -10.53
C LEU A 65 -20.57 -45.88 -9.33
N LEU A 66 -20.95 -46.38 -8.14
CA LEU A 66 -20.50 -45.88 -6.85
C LEU A 66 -18.98 -46.06 -6.74
N ARG A 67 -18.22 -45.04 -7.12
CA ARG A 67 -16.80 -44.96 -6.79
C ARG A 67 -16.69 -44.40 -5.38
N ARG A 68 -16.32 -45.27 -4.45
CA ARG A 68 -15.96 -45.00 -3.05
C ARG A 68 -15.21 -43.66 -2.95
N LEU A 69 -15.77 -42.73 -2.16
CA LEU A 69 -15.07 -41.54 -1.71
C LEU A 69 -13.95 -42.02 -0.79
N SER A 70 -12.75 -42.18 -1.34
CA SER A 70 -11.54 -42.20 -0.53
C SER A 70 -11.45 -40.83 0.14
N ALA A 71 -11.46 -40.83 1.48
CA ALA A 71 -11.24 -39.63 2.28
C ALA A 71 -9.98 -38.89 1.77
N PRO A 72 -10.02 -37.56 1.63
CA PRO A 72 -8.81 -36.81 1.32
C PRO A 72 -7.79 -37.04 2.45
N PRO A 73 -6.49 -37.15 2.13
CA PRO A 73 -5.47 -37.27 3.16
C PRO A 73 -5.56 -36.04 4.05
N ASP A 74 -5.50 -36.25 5.36
CA ASP A 74 -5.48 -35.21 6.37
C ASP A 74 -4.40 -34.19 6.03
N PHE A 75 -4.81 -33.06 5.44
CA PHE A 75 -3.98 -31.88 5.39
C PHE A 75 -3.86 -31.43 6.83
N HIS A 76 -2.74 -31.79 7.44
CA HIS A 76 -2.32 -31.33 8.75
C HIS A 76 -2.28 -29.81 8.68
N LEU A 77 -3.40 -29.18 9.07
CA LEU A 77 -3.49 -27.75 9.25
C LEU A 77 -2.42 -27.41 10.29
N PRO A 78 -1.50 -26.46 10.02
CA PRO A 78 -0.54 -26.05 11.02
C PRO A 78 -1.29 -25.68 12.30
N PRO A 79 -0.78 -26.06 13.49
CA PRO A 79 -1.47 -25.84 14.75
C PRO A 79 -1.90 -24.39 14.83
N SER A 80 -3.19 -24.17 15.08
CA SER A 80 -3.74 -22.84 15.29
C SER A 80 -2.86 -22.12 16.30
N PRO A 81 -2.37 -20.91 16.01
CA PRO A 81 -1.63 -20.15 17.00
C PRO A 81 -2.53 -20.04 18.23
N SER A 82 -1.95 -20.30 19.40
CA SER A 82 -2.62 -20.11 20.68
C SER A 82 -3.35 -18.75 20.69
N PRO A 83 -4.52 -18.64 21.35
CA PRO A 83 -5.36 -17.44 21.29
C PRO A 83 -4.65 -16.15 21.77
N SER A 84 -3.43 -16.25 22.30
CA SER A 84 -2.61 -15.13 22.77
C SER A 84 -1.84 -14.34 21.70
N ASP A 85 -1.76 -14.80 20.43
CA ASP A 85 -0.92 -14.13 19.40
C ASP A 85 -1.70 -13.60 18.17
N LYS A 86 -3.00 -13.32 18.34
CA LYS A 86 -3.82 -12.79 17.25
C LYS A 86 -3.51 -11.30 17.02
N ARG A 87 -2.77 -11.00 15.95
CA ARG A 87 -2.42 -9.64 15.53
C ARG A 87 -3.11 -9.24 14.23
N ILE A 88 -3.50 -7.96 14.12
CA ILE A 88 -3.96 -7.34 12.89
C ILE A 88 -2.76 -6.68 12.20
N VAL A 89 -2.54 -6.98 10.92
CA VAL A 89 -1.50 -6.37 10.10
C VAL A 89 -2.15 -5.74 8.87
N VAL A 90 -1.87 -4.48 8.61
CA VAL A 90 -2.44 -3.73 7.48
C VAL A 90 -1.31 -3.18 6.63
N TYR A 91 -1.22 -3.66 5.40
CA TYR A 91 -0.36 -3.07 4.37
C TYR A 91 -1.14 -2.00 3.63
N PHE A 92 -0.58 -0.80 3.58
CA PHE A 92 -1.18 0.36 2.93
C PHE A 92 -0.10 1.26 2.34
N THR A 93 -0.50 2.31 1.64
CA THR A 93 0.40 3.41 1.29
C THR A 93 -0.20 4.73 1.77
N SER A 94 0.63 5.60 2.34
CA SER A 94 0.22 6.97 2.66
C SER A 94 0.34 7.93 1.47
N LEU A 95 0.97 7.50 0.39
CA LEU A 95 1.11 8.29 -0.84
C LEU A 95 -0.25 8.54 -1.48
N ARG A 96 -0.40 9.73 -2.05
CA ARG A 96 -1.65 10.21 -2.67
C ARG A 96 -1.62 10.22 -4.19
N VAL A 97 -0.73 9.42 -4.79
CA VAL A 97 -0.53 9.39 -6.25
C VAL A 97 -1.78 8.88 -6.97
N VAL A 98 -2.38 7.80 -6.47
CA VAL A 98 -3.64 7.25 -6.99
C VAL A 98 -4.74 7.53 -5.98
N ARG A 99 -5.68 8.44 -6.33
CA ARG A 99 -6.76 8.88 -5.42
C ARG A 99 -7.55 7.72 -4.84
N LYS A 100 -8.00 6.81 -5.70
CA LYS A 100 -8.75 5.61 -5.30
C LYS A 100 -8.00 4.80 -4.24
N THR A 101 -6.73 4.46 -4.49
CA THR A 101 -5.90 3.69 -3.56
C THR A 101 -5.71 4.40 -2.22
N PHE A 102 -5.50 5.71 -2.24
CA PHE A 102 -5.37 6.50 -1.01
C PHE A 102 -6.67 6.50 -0.20
N GLU A 103 -7.82 6.70 -0.85
CA GLU A 103 -9.14 6.68 -0.21
C GLU A 103 -9.48 5.29 0.36
N ASP A 104 -9.20 4.24 -0.40
CA ASP A 104 -9.36 2.85 0.00
C ASP A 104 -8.50 2.54 1.26
N CYS A 105 -7.22 2.93 1.25
CA CYS A 105 -6.32 2.78 2.38
C CYS A 105 -6.80 3.56 3.61
N ARG A 106 -7.22 4.81 3.42
CA ARG A 106 -7.73 5.68 4.50
C ARG A 106 -8.99 5.09 5.12
N THR A 107 -9.90 4.58 4.30
CA THR A 107 -11.18 4.01 4.75
C THR A 107 -10.95 2.77 5.59
N VAL A 108 -10.18 1.80 5.09
CA VAL A 108 -9.86 0.57 5.84
C VAL A 108 -9.13 0.86 7.15
N ARG A 109 -8.16 1.78 7.15
CA ARG A 109 -7.49 2.19 8.39
C ARG A 109 -8.46 2.80 9.40
N SER A 110 -9.40 3.62 8.93
CA SER A 110 -10.41 4.25 9.79
C SER A 110 -11.35 3.22 10.41
N ILE A 111 -11.81 2.25 9.61
CA ILE A 111 -12.63 1.12 10.07
C ILE A 111 -11.90 0.35 11.18
N LEU A 112 -10.66 -0.06 10.93
CA LEU A 112 -9.90 -0.88 11.87
C LEU A 112 -9.58 -0.12 13.17
N ARG A 113 -9.19 1.15 13.08
CA ARG A 113 -8.97 2.02 14.26
C ARG A 113 -10.22 2.22 15.08
N GLY A 114 -11.41 2.15 14.47
CA GLY A 114 -12.69 2.22 15.16
C GLY A 114 -12.89 1.12 16.21
N PHE A 115 -12.25 -0.04 16.05
CA PHE A 115 -12.32 -1.15 17.00
C PHE A 115 -11.42 -0.99 18.23
N ARG A 116 -10.51 0.01 18.26
CA ARG A 116 -9.58 0.25 19.37
C ARG A 116 -8.71 -0.96 19.73
N LEU A 117 -8.27 -1.67 18.69
CA LEU A 117 -7.41 -2.86 18.79
C LEU A 117 -5.98 -2.52 18.35
N SER A 118 -5.01 -3.30 18.83
CA SER A 118 -3.63 -3.21 18.40
C SER A 118 -3.50 -3.60 16.93
N ILE A 119 -3.08 -2.65 16.10
CA ILE A 119 -2.91 -2.80 14.66
C ILE A 119 -1.45 -2.58 14.29
N ASP A 120 -0.88 -3.49 13.51
CA ASP A 120 0.41 -3.31 12.86
C ASP A 120 0.24 -2.63 11.49
N GLU A 121 0.30 -1.30 11.47
CA GLU A 121 0.24 -0.50 10.25
C GLU A 121 1.60 -0.51 9.53
N ARG A 122 1.60 -1.00 8.28
CA ARG A 122 2.78 -1.15 7.43
C ARG A 122 2.64 -0.30 6.18
N ASP A 123 3.29 0.85 6.19
CA ASP A 123 3.28 1.78 5.07
C ASP A 123 4.36 1.39 4.05
N LEU A 124 3.93 0.96 2.86
CA LEU A 124 4.82 0.54 1.78
C LEU A 124 5.73 1.67 1.28
N SER A 125 5.37 2.94 1.48
CA SER A 125 6.25 4.06 1.12
C SER A 125 7.32 4.36 2.17
N MET A 126 7.19 3.84 3.39
CA MET A 126 8.15 4.05 4.47
C MET A 126 9.28 3.01 4.46
N ASP A 127 8.98 1.80 4.00
CA ASP A 127 9.91 0.67 3.99
C ASP A 127 9.62 -0.29 2.82
N SER A 128 10.52 -0.35 1.84
CA SER A 128 10.42 -1.28 0.71
C SER A 128 10.46 -2.75 1.12
N GLY A 129 10.97 -3.06 2.31
CA GLY A 129 10.92 -4.40 2.92
C GLY A 129 9.49 -4.91 3.09
N PHE A 130 8.52 -4.03 3.38
CA PHE A 130 7.13 -4.44 3.50
C PHE A 130 6.51 -4.89 2.18
N LEU A 131 6.92 -4.30 1.05
CA LEU A 131 6.45 -4.75 -0.26
C LEU A 131 6.96 -6.16 -0.55
N LYS A 132 8.23 -6.43 -0.24
CA LYS A 132 8.83 -7.78 -0.39
C LYS A 132 8.11 -8.79 0.49
N GLU A 133 7.88 -8.46 1.76
CA GLU A 133 7.14 -9.32 2.69
C GLU A 133 5.70 -9.60 2.22
N LEU A 134 5.00 -8.57 1.75
CA LEU A 134 3.64 -8.70 1.24
C LEU A 134 3.59 -9.64 0.02
N GLN A 135 4.54 -9.48 -0.92
CA GLN A 135 4.66 -10.34 -2.09
C GLN A 135 4.98 -11.79 -1.72
N SER A 136 5.88 -12.00 -0.75
CA SER A 136 6.19 -13.33 -0.23
C SER A 136 4.98 -14.00 0.42
N THR A 137 4.17 -13.25 1.18
CA THR A 137 3.01 -13.78 1.90
C THR A 137 1.84 -14.13 0.98
N LEU A 138 1.63 -13.37 -0.11
CA LEU A 138 0.54 -13.63 -1.06
C LEU A 138 0.84 -14.77 -2.05
N GLY A 139 2.02 -15.40 -1.96
CA GLY A 139 2.38 -16.57 -2.75
C GLY A 139 2.72 -16.25 -4.20
N GLY A 140 3.94 -15.75 -4.45
CA GLY A 140 4.79 -16.08 -5.62
C GLY A 140 4.24 -15.93 -7.06
N GLY A 141 3.06 -15.37 -7.27
CA GLY A 141 2.44 -15.23 -8.59
C GLY A 141 3.03 -14.10 -9.42
N GLY A 142 4.25 -14.29 -9.92
CA GLY A 142 4.87 -13.46 -10.97
C GLY A 142 5.28 -12.05 -10.53
N LYS A 143 6.43 -11.59 -11.03
CA LYS A 143 7.08 -10.29 -10.73
C LYS A 143 6.29 -9.03 -11.13
N SER A 144 4.99 -9.12 -11.39
CA SER A 144 4.18 -8.03 -11.92
C SER A 144 2.68 -8.13 -11.61
N ALA A 145 2.28 -8.81 -10.52
CA ALA A 145 0.91 -8.66 -10.03
C ALA A 145 0.79 -7.26 -9.40
N VAL A 146 0.01 -6.37 -10.02
CA VAL A 146 -0.38 -5.09 -9.42
C VAL A 146 -1.11 -5.38 -8.12
N LEU A 147 -0.42 -5.27 -7.00
CA LEU A 147 -1.03 -5.46 -5.68
C LEU A 147 -1.92 -4.25 -5.40
N SER A 148 -3.24 -4.44 -5.55
CA SER A 148 -4.16 -3.42 -5.06
C SER A 148 -4.00 -3.29 -3.54
N LEU A 149 -3.93 -2.06 -3.06
CA LEU A 149 -3.91 -1.73 -1.64
C LEU A 149 -5.27 -1.18 -1.21
N PRO A 150 -5.63 -1.33 0.07
CA PRO A 150 -4.88 -1.96 1.18
C PRO A 150 -4.96 -3.49 1.17
N ARG A 151 -4.12 -4.16 1.97
CA ARG A 151 -4.21 -5.61 2.25
C ARG A 151 -4.19 -5.86 3.75
N VAL A 152 -5.17 -6.61 4.25
CA VAL A 152 -5.36 -6.87 5.69
C VAL A 152 -5.16 -8.34 6.01
N PHE A 153 -4.37 -8.59 7.06
CA PHE A 153 -4.12 -9.91 7.62
C PHE A 153 -4.49 -9.93 9.10
N ILE A 154 -5.12 -11.02 9.56
CA ILE A 154 -5.51 -11.20 10.96
C ILE A 154 -5.05 -12.59 11.39
N GLY A 155 -4.27 -12.66 12.48
CA GLY A 155 -3.71 -13.93 12.97
C GLY A 155 -2.85 -14.66 11.93
N GLY A 156 -2.16 -13.91 11.07
CA GLY A 156 -1.32 -14.44 9.99
C GLY A 156 -2.07 -14.88 8.73
N ARG A 157 -3.40 -14.81 8.68
CA ARG A 157 -4.21 -15.17 7.51
C ARG A 157 -4.63 -13.93 6.74
N TYR A 158 -4.63 -14.00 5.41
CA TYR A 158 -5.17 -12.94 4.56
C TYR A 158 -6.69 -12.87 4.71
N VAL A 159 -7.22 -11.68 5.00
CA VAL A 159 -8.66 -11.46 5.21
C VAL A 159 -9.30 -10.74 4.04
N GLY A 160 -8.63 -9.72 3.47
CA GLY A 160 -9.23 -8.96 2.38
C GLY A 160 -8.50 -7.68 2.01
N GLY A 161 -8.97 -7.06 0.92
CA GLY A 161 -8.61 -5.72 0.49
C GLY A 161 -9.67 -4.70 0.91
N ALA A 162 -9.77 -3.57 0.20
CA ALA A 162 -10.71 -2.51 0.56
C ALA A 162 -12.18 -2.95 0.53
N GLU A 163 -12.61 -3.58 -0.56
CA GLU A 163 -14.01 -3.97 -0.75
C GLU A 163 -14.43 -5.04 0.27
N GLU A 164 -13.61 -6.08 0.45
CA GLU A 164 -13.92 -7.18 1.35
C GLU A 164 -14.00 -6.71 2.80
N ILE A 165 -13.07 -5.85 3.24
CA ILE A 165 -13.08 -5.32 4.60
C ILE A 165 -14.27 -4.39 4.85
N ARG A 166 -14.65 -3.57 3.86
CA ARG A 166 -15.85 -2.73 3.95
C ARG A 166 -17.11 -3.58 4.08
N GLN A 167 -17.27 -4.58 3.21
CA GLN A 167 -18.44 -5.46 3.22
C GLN A 167 -18.55 -6.25 4.54
N MET A 168 -17.44 -6.81 5.03
CA MET A 168 -17.42 -7.52 6.32
C MET A 168 -17.71 -6.58 7.50
N HIS A 169 -17.30 -5.32 7.42
CA HIS A 169 -17.60 -4.32 8.45
C HIS A 169 -19.10 -3.98 8.47
N GLU A 170 -19.68 -3.71 7.31
CA GLU A 170 -21.11 -3.41 7.14
C GLU A 170 -22.00 -4.58 7.55
N ALA A 171 -21.59 -5.82 7.24
CA ALA A 171 -22.28 -7.04 7.66
C ALA A 171 -22.08 -7.38 9.15
N GLY A 172 -21.20 -6.68 9.87
CA GLY A 172 -20.86 -6.95 11.28
C GLY A 172 -19.99 -8.20 11.50
N GLU A 173 -19.58 -8.88 10.44
CA GLU A 173 -18.73 -10.08 10.49
C GLU A 173 -17.31 -9.76 10.92
N LEU A 174 -16.78 -8.59 10.53
CA LEU A 174 -15.43 -8.16 10.88
C LEU A 174 -15.20 -8.16 12.39
N LYS A 175 -16.23 -7.82 13.18
CA LYS A 175 -16.18 -7.84 14.65
C LYS A 175 -15.84 -9.22 15.21
N LYS A 176 -16.42 -10.28 14.63
CA LYS A 176 -16.17 -11.67 15.01
C LYS A 176 -14.75 -12.09 14.62
N VAL A 177 -14.29 -11.63 13.45
CA VAL A 177 -12.95 -11.98 12.95
C VAL A 177 -11.84 -11.30 13.76
N VAL A 178 -12.05 -10.08 14.28
CA VAL A 178 -11.07 -9.39 15.13
C VAL A 178 -11.15 -9.78 16.61
N GLU A 179 -12.11 -10.62 16.99
CA GLU A 179 -12.26 -11.07 18.38
C GLU A 179 -10.99 -11.78 18.88
N GLY A 180 -10.56 -11.44 20.10
CA GLY A 180 -9.33 -11.97 20.70
C GLY A 180 -8.04 -11.23 20.32
N VAL A 181 -8.10 -10.17 19.51
CA VAL A 181 -6.95 -9.27 19.29
C VAL A 181 -6.75 -8.39 20.52
N ALA A 182 -5.49 -8.15 20.90
CA ALA A 182 -5.16 -7.28 22.02
C ALA A 182 -5.71 -5.85 21.82
N PRO A 183 -6.25 -5.19 22.86
CA PRO A 183 -6.62 -3.78 22.82
C PRO A 183 -5.44 -2.88 22.46
N GLU A 184 -5.72 -1.73 21.85
CA GLU A 184 -4.73 -0.68 21.64
C GLU A 184 -4.30 -0.10 22.99
N VAL A 185 -2.98 0.12 23.18
CA VAL A 185 -2.48 0.84 24.35
C VAL A 185 -2.90 2.31 24.24
N ALA A 186 -3.48 2.87 25.30
CA ALA A 186 -3.96 4.23 25.28
C ALA A 186 -2.81 5.24 25.07
N GLY A 187 -3.03 6.20 24.16
CA GLY A 187 -2.08 7.27 23.86
C GLY A 187 -1.15 6.97 22.68
N THR A 188 -0.37 7.97 22.28
CA THR A 188 0.68 7.80 21.26
C THR A 188 1.97 7.31 21.90
N CYS A 189 2.75 6.53 21.16
CA CYS A 189 4.07 6.09 21.61
C CYS A 189 4.96 7.31 21.92
N GLY A 190 5.52 7.38 23.13
CA GLY A 190 6.37 8.50 23.57
C GLY A 190 7.68 8.63 22.80
N VAL A 191 8.12 7.55 22.14
CA VAL A 191 9.38 7.53 21.38
C VAL A 191 9.16 7.91 19.91
N CYS A 192 8.21 7.27 19.23
CA CYS A 192 7.98 7.53 17.80
C CYS A 192 6.77 8.43 17.51
N GLY A 193 6.05 8.93 18.51
CA GLY A 193 4.87 9.78 18.31
C GLY A 193 3.71 9.12 17.54
N GLY A 194 3.72 7.79 17.41
CA GLY A 194 2.75 7.04 16.59
C GLY A 194 3.18 6.83 15.13
N PHE A 195 4.36 7.27 14.71
CA PHE A 195 4.88 7.05 13.35
C PHE A 195 5.43 5.63 13.13
N ARG A 196 5.60 4.83 14.19
CA ARG A 196 6.14 3.46 14.19
C ARG A 196 7.59 3.31 13.74
N PHE A 197 8.22 4.40 13.31
CA PHE A 197 9.61 4.46 12.89
C PHE A 197 10.32 5.60 13.64
N ILE A 198 11.61 5.43 13.84
CA ILE A 198 12.52 6.46 14.38
C ILE A 198 13.80 6.51 13.55
N LEU A 199 14.54 7.61 13.66
CA LEU A 199 15.84 7.75 13.00
C LEU A 199 16.82 6.71 13.53
N CYS A 200 17.63 6.16 12.63
CA CYS A 200 18.70 5.24 12.99
C CYS A 200 19.80 5.99 13.76
N GLY A 201 20.05 5.61 15.01
CA GLY A 201 21.13 6.21 15.81
C GLY A 201 22.56 5.80 15.41
N LYS A 202 22.74 4.87 14.46
CA LYS A 202 24.09 4.51 13.94
C LYS A 202 24.55 5.39 12.79
N CYS A 203 23.62 5.97 12.05
CA CYS A 203 23.91 6.79 10.88
C CYS A 203 23.17 8.14 10.91
N ASP A 204 22.50 8.45 12.01
CA ASP A 204 21.68 9.64 12.23
C ASP A 204 20.68 9.89 11.08
N GLY A 205 20.08 8.81 10.57
CA GLY A 205 19.13 8.88 9.45
C GLY A 205 19.74 9.07 8.06
N SER A 206 21.06 9.25 7.92
CA SER A 206 21.71 9.43 6.61
C SER A 206 21.78 8.17 5.74
N HIS A 207 21.54 7.00 6.35
CA HIS A 207 21.79 5.67 5.78
C HIS A 207 23.25 5.48 5.30
N LYS A 208 24.20 6.30 5.81
CA LYS A 208 25.63 6.24 5.48
C LYS A 208 26.47 6.21 6.75
N CYS A 209 27.41 5.27 6.82
CA CYS A 209 28.39 5.15 7.90
C CYS A 209 29.80 5.21 7.31
N TYR A 210 30.72 5.96 7.94
CA TYR A 210 32.13 5.89 7.57
C TYR A 210 32.78 4.63 8.14
N SER A 211 33.64 3.98 7.36
CA SER A 211 34.36 2.78 7.76
C SER A 211 35.87 2.95 7.56
N ASP A 212 36.61 2.98 8.67
CA ASP A 212 38.08 3.10 8.65
C ASP A 212 38.74 1.89 7.96
N LYS A 213 38.22 0.68 8.19
CA LYS A 213 38.69 -0.56 7.55
C LYS A 213 38.56 -0.53 6.03
N GLY A 214 37.58 0.22 5.51
CA GLY A 214 37.33 0.37 4.09
C GLY A 214 37.79 1.70 3.50
N ARG A 215 38.33 2.61 4.32
CA ARG A 215 38.58 4.03 4.01
C ARG A 215 37.49 4.66 3.13
N GLY A 216 36.25 4.69 3.62
CA GLY A 216 35.15 5.30 2.88
C GLY A 216 33.77 5.13 3.52
N PHE A 217 32.76 5.75 2.89
CA PHE A 217 31.37 5.62 3.30
C PHE A 217 30.76 4.32 2.78
N ARG A 218 29.97 3.66 3.63
CA ARG A 218 29.18 2.47 3.31
C ARG A 218 27.74 2.70 3.74
N SER A 219 26.80 1.97 3.11
CA SER A 219 25.41 2.02 3.54
C SER A 219 25.26 1.44 4.95
N CYS A 220 24.44 2.07 5.78
CA CYS A 220 24.14 1.57 7.11
C CYS A 220 23.34 0.27 7.00
N THR A 221 23.78 -0.79 7.67
CA THR A 221 23.11 -2.10 7.64
C THR A 221 22.07 -2.28 8.75
N ALA A 222 21.90 -1.28 9.61
CA ALA A 222 21.01 -1.33 10.77
C ALA A 222 19.67 -0.64 10.54
N CYS A 223 19.46 -0.01 9.40
CA CYS A 223 18.24 0.70 9.05
C CYS A 223 17.82 0.44 7.62
N ASN A 224 16.61 0.88 7.27
CA ASN A 224 16.12 0.79 5.89
C ASN A 224 16.73 1.90 5.00
N GLU A 225 16.32 1.92 3.73
CA GLU A 225 16.82 2.86 2.72
C GLU A 225 16.65 4.34 3.09
N ASN A 226 15.70 4.64 3.99
CA ASN A 226 15.38 5.98 4.45
C ASN A 226 16.13 6.36 5.74
N GLY A 227 17.03 5.50 6.23
CA GLY A 227 17.73 5.72 7.49
C GLY A 227 16.85 5.51 8.72
N LEU A 228 15.74 4.79 8.58
CA LEU A 228 14.75 4.56 9.64
C LEU A 228 14.84 3.15 10.19
N ILE A 229 14.52 3.01 11.48
CA ILE A 229 14.32 1.73 12.16
C ILE A 229 12.90 1.67 12.71
N ARG A 230 12.33 0.47 12.81
CA ARG A 230 11.04 0.29 13.49
C ARG A 230 11.20 0.67 14.97
N CYS A 231 10.19 1.33 15.51
CA CYS A 231 10.20 1.78 16.90
C CYS A 231 10.21 0.57 17.85
N PRO A 232 11.23 0.39 18.70
CA PRO A 232 11.32 -0.79 19.57
C PRO A 232 10.18 -0.86 20.59
N ASP A 233 9.61 0.27 20.98
CA ASP A 233 8.61 0.36 22.04
C ASP A 233 7.19 0.01 21.60
N CYS A 234 6.88 0.18 20.31
CA CYS A 234 5.50 0.01 19.82
C CYS A 234 5.39 -0.75 18.50
N SER A 235 6.50 -1.29 17.98
CA SER A 235 6.46 -2.23 16.87
C SER A 235 6.59 -3.65 17.41
N PRO A 236 5.68 -4.57 17.05
CA PRO A 236 5.85 -5.96 17.42
C PRO A 236 7.13 -6.50 16.75
N PRO A 237 7.93 -7.33 17.45
CA PRO A 237 9.09 -7.96 16.85
C PRO A 237 8.67 -8.71 15.57
N ILE A 238 9.49 -8.60 14.53
CA ILE A 238 9.35 -9.47 13.37
C ILE A 238 9.60 -10.88 13.89
N LEU A 239 8.56 -11.71 13.94
CA LEU A 239 8.73 -13.15 14.16
C LEU A 239 9.51 -13.64 12.94
N THR A 240 10.83 -13.70 13.07
CA THR A 240 11.70 -14.42 12.16
C THR A 240 11.26 -15.88 12.20
N VAL A 241 10.63 -16.34 11.12
CA VAL A 241 10.38 -17.76 10.85
C VAL A 241 11.72 -18.41 10.49
#